data_AF-A0A820JR20-F1
#
_entry.id   AF-A0A820JR20-F1
#
_cell.length_a   1.000
_cell.length_b   1.000
_cell.length_c   1.000
_cell.angle_alpha   90.00
_cell.angle_beta   90.00
_cell.angle_gamma   90.00
#
_symmetry.space_group_name_H-M   'P 1'
#
loop_
_entity.id
_entity.type
_entity.pdbx_description
1 polymer ?
#
loop_
_entity_poly.entity_id
_entity_poly.type
_entity_poly.pdbx_seq_one_letter_code
_entity_poly.pdbx_strand_id
1 'polypeptide(L)'
;AIKNPPPRLKIINELMTSSLEGEVSLYFSVDGSNVGYLRGIVPLDASPNFNVHCAVPDPAIYVAHELTQALRINEIDVEQEATVGSSESENLTLLDIHRSPPLSKLIEQFLRISINMYGEVFVKTIAHQTGQSSLFDAPLKILPSYIHTLLDIENSLDGIVITDGSGLSRSNRLSTYALARILFTVQKQPWFDNAYYEAFPTINGLRMKSGTLMNTIAYAGYIKEHSFVFSFMINNYHGETAPNMRKKIWNILDALK
;
A
#
# COMPACT_ATOMS: atom_id res chain seq x y z
N ALA A 1 22.82 -9.45 5.22
CA ALA A 1 23.34 -8.15 4.73
C ALA A 1 22.20 -7.39 4.07
N ILE A 2 22.08 -6.08 4.30
CA ILE A 2 21.13 -5.24 3.54
C ILE A 2 21.64 -5.20 2.10
N LYS A 3 20.81 -5.62 1.15
CA LYS A 3 21.12 -5.48 -0.27
C LYS A 3 20.85 -4.02 -0.63
N ASN A 4 21.90 -3.29 -1.00
CA ASN A 4 21.89 -1.88 -1.41
C ASN A 4 21.32 -0.91 -0.35
N PRO A 5 22.04 -0.65 0.76
CA PRO A 5 21.62 0.38 1.70
C PRO A 5 21.64 1.75 1.01
N PRO A 6 20.70 2.66 1.35
CA PRO A 6 20.74 4.03 0.90
C PRO A 6 22.10 4.70 1.13
N PRO A 7 22.50 5.63 0.26
CA PRO A 7 23.80 6.27 0.35
C PRO A 7 23.96 6.89 1.72
N ARG A 8 25.08 6.63 2.41
CA ARG A 8 25.39 7.19 3.74
C ARG A 8 24.46 6.72 4.88
N LEU A 9 23.64 5.68 4.68
CA LEU A 9 22.81 5.12 5.75
C LEU A 9 23.67 4.32 6.73
N LYS A 10 23.67 4.74 7.99
CA LYS A 10 24.28 3.99 9.10
C LYS A 10 23.21 3.15 9.79
N ILE A 11 23.41 1.84 9.86
CA ILE A 11 22.52 0.95 10.63
C ILE A 11 23.11 0.65 12.00
N ILE A 12 22.31 0.86 13.03
CA ILE A 12 22.58 0.46 14.41
C ILE A 12 21.76 -0.78 14.69
N ASN A 13 22.45 -1.90 14.97
CA ASN A 13 21.80 -3.16 15.31
C ASN A 13 21.51 -3.21 16.82
N GLU A 14 20.24 -3.25 17.17
CA GLU A 14 19.71 -3.37 18.54
C GLU A 14 18.79 -4.60 18.67
N LEU A 15 19.06 -5.63 17.85
CA LEU A 15 18.31 -6.88 17.91
C LEU A 15 18.69 -7.71 19.14
N MET A 16 17.70 -8.41 19.66
CA MET A 16 17.87 -9.44 20.67
C MET A 16 17.55 -10.80 20.07
N THR A 17 18.33 -11.82 20.40
CA THR A 17 17.99 -13.21 20.07
C THR A 17 17.39 -13.88 21.30
N SER A 18 16.22 -14.51 21.17
CA SER A 18 15.49 -15.12 22.29
C SER A 18 14.68 -16.35 21.87
N SER A 19 14.25 -17.16 22.84
CA SER A 19 13.26 -18.23 22.62
C SER A 19 11.83 -17.72 22.46
N LEU A 20 11.60 -16.43 22.71
CA LEU A 20 10.31 -15.77 22.51
C LEU A 20 10.10 -15.43 21.03
N GLU A 21 8.85 -15.52 20.59
CA GLU A 21 8.45 -14.90 19.33
C GLU A 21 8.55 -13.38 19.44
N GLY A 22 8.89 -12.72 18.33
CA GLY A 22 8.81 -11.28 18.22
C GLY A 22 8.98 -10.80 16.79
N GLU A 23 8.73 -9.51 16.61
CA GLU A 23 8.85 -8.84 15.32
C GLU A 23 10.13 -8.01 15.30
N VAL A 24 10.76 -7.97 14.13
CA VAL A 24 11.89 -7.08 13.86
C VAL A 24 11.40 -5.93 13.00
N SER A 25 11.80 -4.73 13.36
CA SER A 25 11.48 -3.50 12.65
C SER A 25 12.74 -2.66 12.45
N LEU A 26 12.79 -1.98 11.31
CA LEU A 26 13.83 -0.99 11.02
C LEU A 26 13.20 0.41 11.07
N TYR A 27 13.69 1.21 12.01
CA TYR A 27 13.26 2.60 12.22
C TYR A 27 14.32 3.54 11.69
N PHE A 28 13.94 4.73 11.23
CA PHE A 28 14.89 5.76 10.82
C PHE A 28 14.78 6.97 11.71
N SER A 29 15.90 7.64 11.95
CA SER A 29 15.91 8.89 12.69
C SER A 29 15.09 9.96 11.98
N VAL A 30 14.30 10.71 12.76
CA VAL A 30 13.46 11.81 12.27
C VAL A 30 14.18 13.17 12.29
N ASP A 31 15.37 13.23 12.87
CA ASP A 31 16.19 14.44 13.00
C ASP A 31 17.00 14.78 11.74
N GLY A 32 16.78 14.05 10.65
CA GLY A 32 17.52 14.19 9.40
C GLY A 32 18.88 13.48 9.41
N SER A 33 19.28 12.84 10.51
CA SER A 33 20.43 11.94 10.49
C SER A 33 20.10 10.69 9.66
N ASN A 34 21.04 10.28 8.80
CA ASN A 34 20.84 9.08 7.97
C ASN A 34 21.19 7.83 8.78
N VAL A 35 20.46 7.61 9.88
CA VAL A 35 20.66 6.50 10.82
C VAL A 35 19.39 5.66 10.89
N GLY A 36 19.56 4.35 10.72
CA GLY A 36 18.51 3.36 10.92
C GLY A 36 18.78 2.50 12.16
N TYR A 37 17.76 2.19 12.94
CA TYR A 37 17.80 1.33 14.11
C TYR A 37 17.05 0.04 13.84
N LEU A 38 17.77 -1.08 13.85
CA LEU A 38 17.19 -2.41 13.69
C LEU A 38 16.87 -2.97 15.08
N ARG A 39 15.57 -3.04 15.43
CA ARG A 39 15.10 -3.42 16.76
C ARG A 39 14.13 -4.58 16.70
N GLY A 40 14.11 -5.38 17.77
CA GLY A 40 13.15 -6.47 17.92
C GLY A 40 13.77 -7.74 18.44
N ILE A 41 13.01 -8.83 18.36
CA ILE A 41 13.43 -10.15 18.79
C ILE A 41 13.51 -11.06 17.56
N VAL A 42 14.66 -11.71 17.38
CA VAL A 42 14.85 -12.81 16.43
C VAL A 42 14.75 -14.13 17.20
N PRO A 43 13.80 -15.02 16.87
CA PRO A 43 13.71 -16.34 17.49
C PRO A 43 14.99 -17.16 17.29
N LEU A 44 15.35 -18.00 18.28
CA LEU A 44 16.54 -18.88 18.22
C LEU A 44 16.53 -19.85 17.03
N ASP A 45 15.34 -20.25 16.58
CA ASP A 45 15.09 -21.15 15.46
C ASP A 45 14.76 -20.41 14.15
N ALA A 46 14.94 -19.07 14.12
CA ALA A 46 14.68 -18.28 12.93
C ALA A 46 15.57 -18.75 11.75
N SER A 47 14.99 -18.76 10.56
CA SER A 47 15.73 -19.08 9.33
C SER A 47 16.92 -18.12 9.15
N PRO A 48 18.10 -18.62 8.70
CA PRO A 48 19.25 -17.77 8.39
C PRO A 48 18.97 -16.74 7.28
N ASN A 49 17.89 -16.90 6.51
CA ASN A 49 17.45 -15.98 5.46
C ASN A 49 16.37 -14.99 5.93
N PHE A 50 16.45 -14.54 7.19
CA PHE A 50 15.55 -13.54 7.74
C PHE A 50 15.70 -12.19 7.02
N ASN A 51 14.62 -11.69 6.43
CA ASN A 51 14.58 -10.42 5.72
C ASN A 51 13.68 -9.42 6.43
N VAL A 52 14.15 -8.17 6.53
CA VAL A 52 13.38 -7.04 7.04
C VAL A 52 13.22 -6.05 5.90
N HIS A 53 11.98 -5.67 5.60
CA HIS A 53 11.66 -4.69 4.57
C HIS A 53 11.26 -3.38 5.21
N CYS A 54 11.74 -2.26 4.67
CA CYS A 54 11.38 -0.93 5.13
C CYS A 54 11.26 0.04 3.95
N ALA A 55 10.57 1.16 4.17
CA ALA A 55 10.65 2.28 3.24
C ALA A 55 12.04 2.92 3.30
N VAL A 56 12.50 3.47 2.19
CA VAL A 56 13.74 4.26 2.14
C VAL A 56 13.43 5.68 2.63
N PRO A 57 14.22 6.28 3.55
CA PRO A 57 13.94 7.60 4.13
C PRO A 57 13.83 8.74 3.11
N ASP A 58 14.66 8.70 2.07
CA ASP A 58 14.62 9.64 0.95
C ASP A 58 14.69 8.84 -0.36
N PRO A 59 13.52 8.51 -0.96
CA PRO A 59 13.50 7.72 -2.18
C PRO A 59 14.05 8.50 -3.39
N ALA A 60 14.01 9.84 -3.38
CA ALA A 60 14.47 10.64 -4.52
C ALA A 60 16.01 10.61 -4.62
N ILE A 61 16.71 10.87 -3.52
CA ILE A 61 18.18 10.77 -3.51
C ILE A 61 18.65 9.34 -3.74
N TYR A 62 17.90 8.35 -3.23
CA TYR A 62 18.20 6.94 -3.45
C TYR A 62 18.17 6.58 -4.94
N VAL A 63 17.11 6.96 -5.65
CA VAL A 63 16.99 6.72 -7.10
C VAL A 63 18.08 7.46 -7.88
N ALA A 64 18.35 8.71 -7.53
CA ALA A 64 19.43 9.48 -8.16
C ALA A 64 20.80 8.80 -7.98
N HIS A 65 21.08 8.29 -6.79
CA HIS A 65 22.30 7.53 -6.53
C HIS A 65 22.37 6.21 -7.31
N GLU A 66 21.31 5.40 -7.29
CA GLU A 66 21.30 4.13 -8.03
C GLU A 66 21.48 4.36 -9.53
N LEU A 67 20.90 5.44 -10.09
CA LEU A 67 21.14 5.84 -11.47
C LEU A 67 22.59 6.24 -11.71
N THR A 68 23.20 7.05 -10.84
CA THR A 68 24.63 7.41 -10.93
C THR A 68 25.53 6.17 -10.90
N GLN A 69 25.24 5.19 -10.02
CA GLN A 69 26.00 3.94 -9.97
C GLN A 69 25.83 3.12 -11.25
N ALA A 70 24.60 3.03 -11.78
CA ALA A 70 24.34 2.35 -13.04
C ALA A 70 25.08 2.99 -14.22
N LEU A 71 25.13 4.33 -14.29
CA LEU A 71 25.88 5.05 -15.33
C LEU A 71 27.38 4.76 -15.25
N ARG A 72 27.96 4.84 -14.05
CA ARG A 72 29.40 4.57 -13.82
C ARG A 72 29.79 3.13 -14.16
N ILE A 73 28.93 2.15 -13.83
CA ILE A 73 29.13 0.73 -14.22
C ILE A 73 29.15 0.56 -15.75
N ASN A 74 28.45 1.42 -16.48
CA ASN A 74 28.42 1.45 -17.95
C ASN A 74 29.44 2.46 -18.52
N GLU A 75 30.49 2.80 -17.76
CA GLU A 75 31.59 3.66 -18.21
C GLU A 75 31.16 5.10 -18.59
N ILE A 76 30.03 5.56 -18.07
CA ILE A 76 29.58 6.95 -18.19
C ILE A 76 29.97 7.68 -16.91
N ASP A 77 30.97 8.56 -17.01
CA ASP A 77 31.44 9.35 -15.89
C ASP A 77 30.41 10.40 -15.45
N VAL A 78 30.13 10.42 -14.15
CA VAL A 78 29.29 11.42 -13.49
C VAL A 78 30.14 12.09 -12.42
N GLU A 79 30.58 13.31 -12.71
CA GLU A 79 31.52 14.07 -11.87
C GLU A 79 30.91 14.47 -10.52
N GLN A 80 29.63 14.86 -10.53
CA GLN A 80 28.94 15.37 -9.36
C GLN A 80 28.23 14.25 -8.60
N GLU A 81 28.11 14.41 -7.29
CA GLU A 81 27.31 13.52 -6.46
C GLU A 81 25.82 13.70 -6.75
N ALA A 82 25.05 12.63 -6.54
CA ALA A 82 23.60 12.69 -6.65
C ALA A 82 23.02 13.75 -5.71
N THR A 83 22.05 14.53 -6.19
CA THR A 83 21.32 15.54 -5.42
C THR A 83 19.83 15.51 -5.79
N VAL A 84 19.00 16.15 -4.96
CA VAL A 84 17.56 16.30 -5.21
C VAL A 84 17.28 17.78 -5.50
N GLY A 85 16.56 18.04 -6.57
CA GLY A 85 16.16 19.39 -6.98
C GLY A 85 15.22 19.35 -8.19
N SER A 86 14.58 20.48 -8.45
CA SER A 86 13.86 20.72 -9.71
C SER A 86 14.77 21.48 -10.66
N SER A 87 14.89 21.02 -11.91
CA SER A 87 15.63 21.77 -12.92
C SER A 87 14.75 22.90 -13.44
N GLU A 88 15.20 24.16 -13.27
CA GLU A 88 14.56 25.35 -13.85
C GLU A 88 15.05 25.63 -15.27
N SER A 89 15.85 24.74 -15.86
CA SER A 89 16.39 24.93 -17.21
C SER A 89 15.28 24.74 -18.26
N GLU A 90 15.02 25.77 -19.04
CA GLU A 90 14.07 25.70 -20.16
C GLU A 90 14.61 24.91 -21.37
N ASN A 91 15.92 24.62 -21.40
CA ASN A 91 16.62 24.00 -22.52
C ASN A 91 17.10 22.58 -22.19
N LEU A 92 16.19 21.70 -21.80
CA LEU A 92 16.48 20.29 -21.55
C LEU A 92 16.26 19.45 -22.83
N THR A 93 17.23 18.58 -23.14
CA THR A 93 17.06 17.55 -24.18
C THR A 93 16.61 16.26 -23.53
N LEU A 94 15.47 15.72 -23.97
CA LEU A 94 14.98 14.43 -23.50
C LEU A 94 15.90 13.31 -24.02
N LEU A 95 16.56 12.60 -23.11
CA LEU A 95 17.44 11.48 -23.45
C LEU A 95 16.69 10.14 -23.50
N ASP A 96 15.80 9.90 -22.53
CA ASP A 96 15.04 8.65 -22.44
C ASP A 96 13.73 8.83 -21.67
N ILE A 97 12.77 7.93 -21.91
CA ILE A 97 11.52 7.82 -21.15
C ILE A 97 11.35 6.37 -20.69
N HIS A 98 11.47 6.15 -19.38
CA HIS A 98 11.02 4.91 -18.76
C HIS A 98 9.49 4.93 -18.55
N ARG A 99 8.80 3.91 -19.06
CA ARG A 99 7.36 3.74 -18.85
C ARG A 99 7.10 2.58 -17.89
N SER A 100 6.26 2.82 -16.89
CA SER A 100 5.81 1.77 -15.97
C SER A 100 4.94 0.73 -16.69
N PRO A 101 4.69 -0.42 -16.05
CA PRO A 101 3.56 -1.27 -16.40
C PRO A 101 2.24 -0.48 -16.41
N PRO A 102 1.21 -0.95 -17.13
CA PRO A 102 -0.09 -0.29 -17.14
C PRO A 102 -0.74 -0.32 -15.75
N LEU A 103 -1.65 0.62 -15.50
CA LEU A 103 -2.36 0.75 -14.22
C LEU A 103 -3.03 -0.55 -13.78
N SER A 104 -3.59 -1.35 -14.70
CA SER A 104 -4.19 -2.65 -14.38
C SER A 104 -3.22 -3.61 -13.67
N LYS A 105 -1.94 -3.61 -14.06
CA LYS A 105 -0.90 -4.41 -13.41
C LYS A 105 -0.51 -3.86 -12.05
N LEU A 106 -0.52 -2.53 -11.88
CA LEU A 106 -0.29 -1.90 -10.58
C LEU A 106 -1.45 -2.19 -9.62
N ILE A 107 -2.71 -2.17 -10.10
CA ILE A 107 -3.90 -2.53 -9.32
C ILE A 107 -3.84 -4.01 -8.91
N GLU A 108 -3.41 -4.92 -9.79
CA GLU A 108 -3.21 -6.33 -9.46
C GLU A 108 -2.24 -6.50 -8.28
N GLN A 109 -1.08 -5.83 -8.33
CA GLN A 109 -0.11 -5.85 -7.23
C GLN A 109 -0.69 -5.25 -5.94
N PHE A 110 -1.40 -4.12 -6.04
CA PHE A 110 -2.03 -3.47 -4.91
C PHE A 110 -3.08 -4.36 -4.23
N LEU A 111 -3.96 -5.00 -4.99
CA LEU A 111 -5.03 -5.81 -4.42
C LEU A 111 -4.52 -7.17 -3.90
N ARG A 112 -3.58 -7.82 -4.61
CA ARG A 112 -3.09 -9.15 -4.22
C ARG A 112 -2.06 -9.11 -3.09
N ILE A 113 -1.10 -8.18 -3.18
CA ILE A 113 0.04 -8.12 -2.25
C ILE A 113 -0.15 -7.01 -1.20
N SER A 114 -1.11 -6.10 -1.40
CA SER A 114 -1.43 -5.02 -0.44
C SER A 114 -0.27 -4.05 -0.21
N ILE A 115 0.40 -3.64 -1.29
CA ILE A 115 1.50 -2.67 -1.23
C ILE A 115 0.94 -1.29 -0.88
N ASN A 116 1.04 -0.89 0.40
CA ASN A 116 0.45 0.36 0.91
C ASN A 116 0.89 1.60 0.11
N MET A 117 2.15 1.65 -0.32
CA MET A 117 2.69 2.74 -1.12
C MET A 117 1.87 2.99 -2.40
N TYR A 118 1.33 1.94 -3.03
CA TYR A 118 0.53 2.09 -4.25
C TYR A 118 -0.77 2.82 -3.95
N GLY A 119 -1.43 2.51 -2.83
CA GLY A 119 -2.63 3.23 -2.40
C GLY A 119 -2.36 4.74 -2.26
N GLU A 120 -1.29 5.13 -1.58
CA GLU A 120 -0.91 6.53 -1.42
C GLU A 120 -0.58 7.22 -2.76
N VAL A 121 0.18 6.54 -3.62
CA VAL A 121 0.56 7.08 -4.95
C VAL A 121 -0.66 7.22 -5.86
N PHE A 122 -1.58 6.26 -5.85
CA PHE A 122 -2.81 6.35 -6.66
C PHE A 122 -3.64 7.57 -6.28
N VAL A 123 -3.88 7.79 -4.99
CA VAL A 123 -4.68 8.94 -4.54
C VAL A 123 -4.00 10.27 -4.88
N LYS A 124 -2.68 10.37 -4.68
CA LYS A 124 -1.89 11.55 -5.09
C LYS A 124 -1.92 11.78 -6.60
N THR A 125 -1.86 10.71 -7.39
CA THR A 125 -1.91 10.80 -8.86
C THR A 125 -3.26 11.31 -9.33
N ILE A 126 -4.36 10.80 -8.76
CA ILE A 126 -5.70 11.31 -9.05
C ILE A 126 -5.80 12.81 -8.68
N ALA A 127 -5.23 13.22 -7.54
CA ALA A 127 -5.18 14.63 -7.15
C ALA A 127 -4.46 15.52 -8.15
N HIS A 128 -3.28 15.08 -8.56
CA HIS A 128 -2.49 15.78 -9.55
C HIS A 128 -3.24 15.91 -10.87
N GLN A 129 -3.89 14.83 -11.34
CA GLN A 129 -4.66 14.83 -12.59
C GLN A 129 -5.95 15.67 -12.52
N THR A 130 -6.54 15.83 -11.33
CA THR A 130 -7.75 16.64 -11.10
C THR A 130 -7.44 18.10 -10.76
N GLY A 131 -6.16 18.51 -10.84
CA GLY A 131 -5.74 19.90 -10.62
C GLY A 131 -5.75 20.35 -9.16
N GLN A 132 -5.76 19.42 -8.19
CA GLN A 132 -5.61 19.78 -6.78
C GLN A 132 -4.17 20.16 -6.47
N SER A 133 -3.99 21.31 -5.82
CA SER A 133 -2.68 21.84 -5.44
C SER A 133 -2.06 21.16 -4.21
N SER A 134 -2.87 20.49 -3.37
CA SER A 134 -2.40 19.77 -2.18
C SER A 134 -2.50 18.25 -2.37
N LEU A 135 -1.34 17.60 -2.44
CA LEU A 135 -1.23 16.13 -2.49
C LEU A 135 -1.52 15.46 -1.14
N PHE A 136 -1.53 16.21 -0.03
CA PHE A 136 -1.79 15.70 1.32
C PHE A 136 -3.29 15.70 1.64
N ASP A 137 -4.04 16.70 1.18
CA ASP A 137 -5.50 16.76 1.37
C ASP A 137 -6.27 15.96 0.32
N ALA A 138 -5.55 15.39 -0.65
CA ALA A 138 -6.10 14.66 -1.78
C ALA A 138 -7.08 13.54 -1.40
N PRO A 139 -6.76 12.62 -0.44
CA PRO A 139 -7.68 11.54 -0.06
C PRO A 139 -8.97 12.07 0.54
N LEU A 140 -8.89 13.16 1.33
CA LEU A 140 -10.01 13.73 2.08
C LEU A 140 -11.06 14.37 1.18
N LYS A 141 -10.66 14.88 0.01
CA LYS A 141 -11.57 15.62 -0.90
C LYS A 141 -12.01 14.79 -2.09
N ILE A 142 -11.08 14.09 -2.73
CA ILE A 142 -11.34 13.51 -4.05
C ILE A 142 -12.07 12.18 -3.95
N LEU A 143 -11.61 11.29 -3.06
CA LEU A 143 -12.20 9.95 -2.99
C LEU A 143 -13.67 10.00 -2.55
N PRO A 144 -14.07 10.75 -1.50
CA PRO A 144 -15.48 10.89 -1.16
C PRO A 144 -16.31 11.48 -2.30
N SER A 145 -15.84 12.54 -2.96
CA SER A 145 -16.53 13.19 -4.08
C SER A 145 -16.70 12.27 -5.30
N TYR A 146 -15.65 11.49 -5.60
CA TYR A 146 -15.71 10.48 -6.67
C TYR A 146 -16.67 9.35 -6.31
N ILE A 147 -16.67 8.88 -5.06
CA ILE A 147 -17.62 7.86 -4.58
C ILE A 147 -19.06 8.39 -4.66
N HIS A 148 -19.32 9.65 -4.31
CA HIS A 148 -20.64 10.28 -4.50
C HIS A 148 -21.11 10.19 -5.94
N THR A 149 -20.25 10.60 -6.87
CA THR A 149 -20.54 10.59 -8.31
C THR A 149 -20.76 9.16 -8.81
N LEU A 150 -19.91 8.22 -8.36
CA LEU A 150 -19.99 6.81 -8.74
C LEU A 150 -21.28 6.15 -8.25
N LEU A 151 -21.70 6.44 -7.01
CA LEU A 151 -22.85 5.81 -6.38
C LEU A 151 -24.19 6.47 -6.75
N ASP A 152 -24.16 7.64 -7.40
CA ASP A 152 -25.33 8.49 -7.68
C ASP A 152 -26.11 8.80 -6.38
N ILE A 153 -25.37 9.13 -5.32
CA ILE A 153 -25.92 9.43 -4.00
C ILE A 153 -25.65 10.90 -3.69
N GLU A 154 -26.69 11.72 -3.73
CA GLU A 154 -26.58 13.15 -3.44
C GLU A 154 -26.32 13.45 -1.96
N ASN A 155 -26.66 12.56 -1.00
CA ASN A 155 -26.71 12.95 0.43
C ASN A 155 -26.39 11.89 1.51
N SER A 156 -25.85 10.70 1.19
CA SER A 156 -25.57 9.69 2.23
C SER A 156 -24.13 9.15 2.18
N LEU A 157 -23.17 9.98 2.57
CA LEU A 157 -21.86 9.51 3.03
C LEU A 157 -21.72 9.52 4.56
N ASP A 158 -22.83 9.54 5.29
CA ASP A 158 -22.79 9.30 6.74
C ASP A 158 -22.06 7.97 7.00
N GLY A 159 -20.78 8.06 7.37
CA GLY A 159 -19.90 6.92 7.60
C GLY A 159 -18.81 6.62 6.55
N ILE A 160 -18.50 7.49 5.58
CA ILE A 160 -17.24 7.41 4.80
C ILE A 160 -16.27 8.52 5.21
N VAL A 161 -15.14 8.12 5.78
CA VAL A 161 -13.99 9.00 6.08
C VAL A 161 -12.76 8.32 5.50
N ILE A 162 -12.08 8.96 4.56
CA ILE A 162 -10.86 8.43 3.93
C ILE A 162 -9.74 9.44 4.11
N THR A 163 -8.76 9.06 4.92
CA THR A 163 -7.61 9.91 5.28
C THR A 163 -6.31 9.50 4.60
N ASP A 164 -6.26 8.29 4.04
CA ASP A 164 -5.12 7.78 3.28
C ASP A 164 -5.57 6.81 2.17
N GLY A 165 -4.68 6.46 1.25
CA GLY A 165 -5.01 5.56 0.14
C GLY A 165 -4.81 4.08 0.45
N SER A 166 -4.04 3.76 1.51
CA SER A 166 -3.65 2.40 1.87
C SER A 166 -4.59 1.72 2.87
N GLY A 167 -5.33 2.48 3.68
CA GLY A 167 -6.13 1.94 4.78
C GLY A 167 -5.37 1.78 6.10
N LEU A 168 -4.11 2.22 6.19
CA LEU A 168 -3.30 2.12 7.42
C LEU A 168 -3.78 3.06 8.52
N SER A 169 -4.29 4.22 8.14
CA SER A 169 -4.80 5.22 9.07
C SER A 169 -6.00 4.69 9.83
N ARG A 170 -5.87 4.74 11.17
CA ARG A 170 -6.97 4.44 12.09
C ARG A 170 -8.09 5.46 12.05
N SER A 171 -7.93 6.57 11.32
CA SER A 171 -8.97 7.57 11.11
C SER A 171 -9.90 7.23 9.95
N ASN A 172 -9.53 6.26 9.11
CA ASN A 172 -10.42 5.77 8.06
C ASN A 172 -11.69 5.16 8.66
N ARG A 173 -12.85 5.49 8.09
CA ARG A 173 -14.16 4.93 8.44
C ARG A 173 -14.91 4.59 7.18
N LEU A 174 -15.49 3.40 7.14
CA LEU A 174 -16.34 2.94 6.06
C LEU A 174 -17.38 1.99 6.64
N SER A 175 -18.65 2.14 6.28
CA SER A 175 -19.67 1.15 6.63
C SER A 175 -19.61 -0.04 5.67
N THR A 176 -19.99 -1.23 6.16
CA THR A 176 -20.08 -2.43 5.30
C THR A 176 -21.09 -2.23 4.16
N TYR A 177 -22.17 -1.49 4.41
CA TYR A 177 -23.14 -1.11 3.39
C TYR A 177 -22.52 -0.25 2.30
N ALA A 178 -21.78 0.81 2.66
CA ALA A 178 -21.10 1.66 1.70
C ALA A 178 -20.09 0.88 0.85
N LEU A 179 -19.26 0.03 1.47
CA LEU A 179 -18.30 -0.79 0.74
C LEU A 179 -18.99 -1.79 -0.20
N ALA A 180 -20.03 -2.48 0.25
CA ALA A 180 -20.80 -3.39 -0.59
C ALA A 180 -21.48 -2.65 -1.76
N ARG A 181 -22.02 -1.44 -1.53
CA ARG A 181 -22.58 -0.59 -2.59
C ARG A 181 -21.54 -0.17 -3.62
N ILE A 182 -20.33 0.19 -3.20
CA ILE A 182 -19.21 0.47 -4.10
C ILE A 182 -18.91 -0.76 -4.96
N LEU A 183 -18.67 -1.92 -4.33
CA LEU A 183 -18.42 -3.18 -5.05
C LEU A 183 -19.53 -3.52 -6.04
N PHE A 184 -20.79 -3.36 -5.65
CA PHE A 184 -21.91 -3.64 -6.54
C PHE A 184 -21.93 -2.69 -7.75
N THR A 185 -21.66 -1.41 -7.52
CA THR A 185 -21.78 -0.35 -8.53
C THR A 185 -20.65 -0.40 -9.55
N VAL A 186 -19.42 -0.72 -9.13
CA VAL A 186 -18.26 -0.79 -10.04
C VAL A 186 -18.38 -1.90 -11.08
N GLN A 187 -19.27 -2.89 -10.89
CA GLN A 187 -19.54 -3.94 -11.89
C GLN A 187 -20.03 -3.39 -13.24
N LYS A 188 -20.61 -2.19 -13.25
CA LYS A 188 -21.09 -1.54 -14.49
C LYS A 188 -19.98 -0.86 -15.29
N GLN A 189 -18.77 -0.80 -14.74
CA GLN A 189 -17.66 -0.07 -15.36
C GLN A 189 -17.00 -0.91 -16.46
N PRO A 190 -16.57 -0.30 -17.58
CA PRO A 190 -15.99 -1.02 -18.71
C PRO A 190 -14.66 -1.73 -18.37
N TRP A 191 -14.00 -1.31 -17.29
CA TRP A 191 -12.74 -1.87 -16.81
C TRP A 191 -12.94 -2.96 -15.74
N PHE A 192 -14.18 -3.28 -15.37
CA PHE A 192 -14.49 -4.15 -14.24
C PHE A 192 -13.82 -5.53 -14.36
N ASP A 193 -14.14 -6.31 -15.39
CA ASP A 193 -13.68 -7.70 -15.51
C ASP A 193 -12.14 -7.77 -15.62
N ASN A 194 -11.58 -7.02 -16.57
CA ASN A 194 -10.20 -7.20 -17.02
C ASN A 194 -9.15 -6.50 -16.16
N ALA A 195 -9.52 -5.49 -15.37
CA ALA A 195 -8.57 -4.70 -14.58
C ALA A 195 -8.87 -4.67 -13.08
N TYR A 196 -10.11 -4.93 -12.67
CA TYR A 196 -10.52 -4.85 -11.27
C TYR A 196 -10.85 -6.21 -10.67
N TYR A 197 -11.84 -6.94 -11.21
CA TYR A 197 -12.28 -8.22 -10.69
C TYR A 197 -11.14 -9.26 -10.69
N GLU A 198 -10.43 -9.39 -11.81
CA GLU A 198 -9.29 -10.32 -11.92
C GLU A 198 -8.09 -9.96 -11.02
N ALA A 199 -7.99 -8.68 -10.64
CA ALA A 199 -6.96 -8.20 -9.74
C ALA A 199 -7.19 -8.63 -8.27
N PHE A 200 -8.41 -8.99 -7.87
CA PHE A 200 -8.65 -9.52 -6.53
C PHE A 200 -7.92 -10.84 -6.30
N PRO A 201 -7.28 -11.04 -5.13
CA PRO A 201 -6.76 -12.35 -4.76
C PRO A 201 -7.91 -13.32 -4.50
N THR A 202 -7.65 -14.61 -4.76
CA THR A 202 -8.55 -15.69 -4.35
C THR A 202 -8.20 -16.11 -2.93
N ILE A 203 -9.07 -15.78 -1.98
CA ILE A 203 -8.92 -16.13 -0.57
C ILE A 203 -10.13 -16.99 -0.22
N ASN A 204 -9.91 -18.13 0.42
CA ASN A 204 -10.99 -19.07 0.74
C ASN A 204 -11.93 -19.34 -0.45
N GLY A 205 -11.40 -19.54 -1.66
CA GLY A 205 -12.21 -19.79 -2.87
C GLY A 205 -13.05 -18.61 -3.39
N LEU A 206 -12.92 -17.41 -2.82
CA LEU A 206 -13.65 -16.21 -3.23
C LEU A 206 -12.68 -15.12 -3.70
N ARG A 207 -13.09 -14.28 -4.65
CA ARG A 207 -12.36 -13.07 -5.05
C ARG A 207 -12.65 -11.98 -4.02
N MET A 208 -11.72 -11.76 -3.10
CA MET A 208 -11.92 -10.82 -1.99
C MET A 208 -10.63 -10.17 -1.52
N LYS A 209 -10.73 -8.93 -1.04
CA LYS A 209 -9.62 -8.22 -0.40
C LYS A 209 -9.72 -8.37 1.11
N SER A 210 -8.58 -8.64 1.74
CA SER A 210 -8.44 -8.64 3.19
C SER A 210 -7.91 -7.31 3.70
N GLY A 211 -8.27 -6.98 4.94
CA GLY A 211 -7.66 -5.92 5.75
C GLY A 211 -7.39 -6.45 7.15
N THR A 212 -6.22 -6.15 7.71
CA THR A 212 -5.90 -6.51 9.10
C THR A 212 -5.06 -5.40 9.72
N LEU A 213 -5.55 -4.86 10.83
CA LEU A 213 -4.81 -4.00 11.74
C LEU A 213 -4.94 -4.58 13.14
N MET A 214 -4.27 -3.99 14.13
CA MET A 214 -4.42 -4.39 15.52
C MET A 214 -5.92 -4.41 15.91
N ASN A 215 -6.40 -5.56 16.37
CA ASN A 215 -7.79 -5.80 16.79
C ASN A 215 -8.85 -5.48 15.71
N THR A 216 -8.47 -5.45 14.44
CA THR A 216 -9.36 -5.14 13.32
C THR A 216 -9.14 -6.10 12.17
N ILE A 217 -10.22 -6.68 11.64
CA ILE A 217 -10.17 -7.57 10.48
C ILE A 217 -11.35 -7.31 9.56
N ALA A 218 -11.07 -7.27 8.25
CA ALA A 218 -12.08 -7.02 7.24
C ALA A 218 -11.87 -7.92 6.02
N TYR A 219 -12.98 -8.28 5.38
CA TYR A 219 -13.02 -8.93 4.07
C TYR A 219 -14.16 -8.33 3.25
N ALA A 220 -13.90 -8.01 2.00
CA ALA A 220 -14.93 -7.59 1.07
C ALA A 220 -14.62 -8.09 -0.33
N GLY A 221 -15.65 -8.45 -1.08
CA GLY A 221 -15.48 -9.04 -2.40
C GLY A 221 -16.75 -9.61 -2.99
N TYR A 222 -16.57 -10.64 -3.79
CA TYR A 222 -17.56 -11.18 -4.70
C TYR A 222 -17.82 -12.68 -4.46
N ILE A 223 -19.06 -13.09 -4.70
CA ILE A 223 -19.56 -14.47 -4.58
C ILE A 223 -20.28 -14.85 -5.89
N LYS A 224 -20.18 -16.12 -6.29
CA LYS A 224 -20.79 -16.70 -7.50
C LYS A 224 -20.51 -15.86 -8.76
N GLU A 225 -19.23 -15.78 -9.13
CA GLU A 225 -18.79 -15.00 -10.31
C GLU A 225 -19.39 -13.59 -10.29
N HIS A 226 -19.13 -12.85 -9.20
CA HIS A 226 -19.61 -11.48 -8.96
C HIS A 226 -21.13 -11.24 -8.96
N SER A 227 -21.97 -12.28 -9.07
CA SER A 227 -23.43 -12.14 -8.93
C SER A 227 -23.87 -11.53 -7.59
N PHE A 228 -23.11 -11.77 -6.53
CA PHE A 228 -23.32 -11.17 -5.21
C PHE A 228 -22.05 -10.50 -4.70
N VAL A 229 -22.23 -9.46 -3.90
CA VAL A 229 -21.17 -8.76 -3.18
C VAL A 229 -21.32 -8.97 -1.69
N PHE A 230 -20.21 -8.93 -0.96
CA PHE A 230 -20.22 -8.94 0.49
C PHE A 230 -19.18 -7.99 1.06
N SER A 231 -19.44 -7.53 2.28
CA SER A 231 -18.48 -6.78 3.09
C SER A 231 -18.65 -7.18 4.55
N PHE A 232 -17.54 -7.53 5.18
CA PHE A 232 -17.47 -8.00 6.55
C PHE A 232 -16.37 -7.22 7.27
N MET A 233 -16.68 -6.59 8.39
CA MET A 233 -15.72 -5.80 9.18
C MET A 233 -15.95 -6.06 10.66
N ILE A 234 -14.90 -6.44 11.38
CA ILE A 234 -14.88 -6.51 12.84
C ILE A 234 -13.81 -5.55 13.33
N ASN A 235 -14.22 -4.63 14.19
CA ASN A 235 -13.34 -3.68 14.88
C ASN A 235 -13.31 -4.01 16.38
N ASN A 236 -12.20 -3.67 17.04
CA ASN A 236 -12.04 -3.77 18.49
C ASN A 236 -12.34 -5.18 19.06
N TYR A 237 -11.97 -6.25 18.34
CA TYR A 237 -12.09 -7.59 18.92
C TYR A 237 -10.98 -7.83 19.96
N HIS A 238 -11.32 -8.51 21.04
CA HIS A 238 -10.41 -8.82 22.15
C HIS A 238 -10.45 -10.31 22.49
N GLY A 239 -9.38 -10.80 23.13
CA GLY A 239 -9.30 -12.19 23.60
C GLY A 239 -9.18 -13.24 22.49
N GLU A 240 -8.90 -12.83 21.26
CA GLU A 240 -8.76 -13.72 20.11
C GLU A 240 -7.60 -13.27 19.23
N THR A 241 -6.94 -14.21 18.56
CA THR A 241 -5.86 -13.90 17.61
C THR A 241 -6.43 -13.64 16.21
N ALA A 242 -5.74 -12.84 15.39
CA ALA A 242 -6.16 -12.60 14.01
C ALA A 242 -6.35 -13.90 13.18
N PRO A 243 -5.48 -14.93 13.30
CA PRO A 243 -5.69 -16.21 12.63
C PRO A 243 -6.97 -16.95 13.05
N ASN A 244 -7.31 -16.95 14.33
CA ASN A 244 -8.53 -17.61 14.81
C ASN A 244 -9.79 -16.83 14.42
N MET A 245 -9.74 -15.50 14.50
CA MET A 245 -10.85 -14.67 14.03
C MET A 245 -11.12 -14.90 12.54
N ARG A 246 -10.05 -14.98 11.73
CA ARG A 246 -10.13 -15.32 10.31
C ARG A 246 -10.85 -16.64 10.05
N LYS A 247 -10.55 -17.70 10.82
CA LYS A 247 -11.25 -19.00 10.69
C LYS A 247 -12.76 -18.86 10.94
N LYS A 248 -13.16 -18.12 11.97
CA LYS A 248 -14.58 -17.88 12.28
C LYS A 248 -15.29 -17.15 11.13
N ILE A 249 -14.64 -16.14 10.56
CA ILE A 249 -15.17 -15.41 9.39
C ILE A 249 -15.29 -16.33 8.19
N TRP A 250 -14.26 -17.14 7.91
CA TRP A 250 -14.28 -18.07 6.78
C TRP A 250 -15.41 -19.10 6.87
N ASN A 251 -15.71 -19.62 8.08
CA ASN A 251 -16.86 -20.50 8.27
C ASN A 251 -18.20 -19.84 7.88
N ILE A 252 -18.35 -18.54 8.13
CA ILE A 252 -19.54 -17.78 7.70
C ILE A 252 -19.55 -17.62 6.19
N LEU A 253 -18.41 -17.26 5.59
CA LEU A 253 -18.28 -17.08 4.15
C LEU A 253 -18.47 -18.39 3.37
N ASP A 254 -18.12 -19.53 3.96
CA ASP A 254 -18.35 -20.85 3.36
C ASP A 254 -19.83 -21.15 3.18
N ALA A 255 -20.70 -20.66 4.08
CA ALA A 255 -22.14 -20.78 3.94
C ALA A 255 -22.72 -19.89 2.81
N LEU A 256 -21.94 -18.94 2.28
CA LEU A 256 -22.37 -18.03 1.21
C LEU A 256 -21.94 -18.50 -0.20
N LYS A 257 -21.04 -19.48 -0.29
CA LYS A 257 -20.60 -20.08 -1.56
C LYS A 257 -21.73 -20.89 -2.19
#